data_AF-A0A815EM22-F1
#
_entry.id   AF-A0A815EM22-F1
#
_cell.length_a   1.000
_cell.length_b   1.000
_cell.length_c   1.000
_cell.angle_alpha   90.00
_cell.angle_beta   90.00
_cell.angle_gamma   90.00
#
_symmetry.space_group_name_H-M   'P 1'
#
loop_
_entity.id
_entity.type
_entity.pdbx_description
1 polymer ?
#
loop_
_entity_poly.entity_id
_entity_poly.type
_entity_poly.pdbx_seq_one_letter_code
_entity_poly.pdbx_strand_id
1 'polypeptide(L)'
;MADEQPQMNDTTDKMFYGMPLTDIPNLFQTPPIQSDMHDIHDVGHTFMIKPFKYDSLNPDREPEPIHGMNNYHDIWDDNHVRLPCSLFNLTNDGRPRWPIIQNALTQLKQKCNEKIATANDIKLAIEESNETSFKIGCLEQVLYQAYSADQRAYFMSFILPNMISLALEVGYVCSQSPPLLHIEKNGSVTMSQRQFNRKIGNKHHTYQSLNFIYLLQSGSPWKIEKLKCILHYFQRISEDMPKGVLTFRRFALPNEWIPKWTESQAPLCKIHMRKDQTIEDMHGFLQVDFANEFIGGGVMNEGIVQEEIRFTICTEMLVSVFICEVMLPHECILLIGCEQFVSYSGYATTFKFKDNFIDKAPKDSWGRKLSHVVAMDAIYYMNPLDQYIFENMRRELIKAFTCFRIPKSMEKFMFGVATGNWGCGAFNGDKQLKGIIYQ
;
A
#
# COMPACT_ATOMS: atom_id res chain seq x y z
N MET A 1 14.91 -32.66 57.15
CA MET A 1 15.68 -32.38 55.91
C MET A 1 14.64 -32.01 54.88
N ALA A 2 14.47 -30.70 54.68
CA ALA A 2 13.42 -30.12 53.87
C ALA A 2 13.90 -30.02 52.41
N ASP A 3 13.04 -30.41 51.49
CA ASP A 3 13.19 -30.20 50.05
C ASP A 3 13.26 -28.70 49.75
N GLU A 4 14.40 -28.25 49.21
CA GLU A 4 14.51 -26.95 48.57
C GLU A 4 13.90 -27.05 47.16
N GLN A 5 12.64 -26.59 47.04
CA GLN A 5 12.11 -26.17 45.75
C GLN A 5 12.93 -24.98 45.23
N PRO A 6 13.30 -24.93 43.93
CA PRO A 6 13.88 -23.72 43.38
C PRO A 6 12.83 -22.61 43.44
N GLN A 7 13.13 -21.58 44.24
CA GLN A 7 12.37 -20.35 44.31
C GLN A 7 12.21 -19.76 42.90
N MET A 8 10.96 -19.65 42.45
CA MET A 8 10.58 -18.78 41.34
C MET A 8 10.88 -17.33 41.75
N ASN A 9 12.09 -16.88 41.44
CA ASN A 9 12.46 -15.48 41.58
C ASN A 9 12.09 -14.73 40.31
N ASP A 10 11.02 -13.94 40.45
CA ASP A 10 10.93 -12.56 39.96
C ASP A 10 10.98 -12.37 38.42
N THR A 11 9.87 -12.67 37.74
CA THR A 11 9.65 -12.14 36.39
C THR A 11 9.10 -10.72 36.48
N THR A 12 9.99 -9.74 36.64
CA THR A 12 9.77 -8.45 35.96
C THR A 12 9.54 -8.78 34.49
N ASP A 13 8.32 -8.61 34.00
CA ASP A 13 7.94 -8.87 32.62
C ASP A 13 8.80 -7.96 31.73
N LYS A 14 9.92 -8.48 31.21
CA LYS A 14 10.87 -7.67 30.42
C LYS A 14 10.09 -7.08 29.25
N MET A 15 10.10 -5.75 29.14
CA MET A 15 9.40 -5.01 28.08
C MET A 15 9.86 -5.44 26.67
N PHE A 16 11.10 -5.93 26.55
CA PHE A 16 11.67 -6.51 25.33
C PHE A 16 12.77 -7.54 25.63
N TYR A 17 13.15 -8.33 24.62
CA TYR A 17 14.30 -9.24 24.61
C TYR A 17 15.30 -8.83 23.51
N GLY A 18 16.58 -9.21 23.69
CA GLY A 18 17.65 -8.86 22.77
C GLY A 18 18.26 -7.49 23.08
N MET A 19 18.62 -6.73 22.06
CA MET A 19 19.24 -5.40 22.22
C MET A 19 18.19 -4.28 22.38
N PRO A 20 18.54 -3.14 22.98
CA PRO A 20 17.69 -1.95 22.98
C PRO A 20 17.34 -1.50 21.56
N LEU A 21 16.10 -1.06 21.34
CA LEU A 21 15.66 -0.57 20.01
C LEU A 21 16.46 0.65 19.54
N THR A 22 16.94 1.49 20.49
CA THR A 22 17.78 2.67 20.23
C THR A 22 19.11 2.35 19.56
N ASP A 23 19.58 1.11 19.73
CA ASP A 23 20.87 0.66 19.24
C ASP A 23 20.74 0.04 17.83
N ILE A 24 19.51 -0.12 17.32
CA ILE A 24 19.25 -0.57 15.95
C ILE A 24 19.18 0.67 15.06
N PRO A 25 20.05 0.79 14.04
CA PRO A 25 20.02 1.89 13.09
C PRO A 25 18.65 2.04 12.41
N ASN A 26 18.25 3.28 12.13
CA ASN A 26 17.03 3.57 11.37
C ASN A 26 17.21 4.80 10.46
N LEU A 27 16.28 4.95 9.51
CA LEU A 27 16.29 6.01 8.49
C LEU A 27 16.21 7.43 9.07
N PHE A 28 15.74 7.62 10.30
CA PHE A 28 15.63 8.95 10.89
C PHE A 28 16.98 9.45 11.42
N GLN A 29 17.88 8.54 11.79
CA GLN A 29 19.23 8.87 12.28
C GLN A 29 20.16 9.25 11.13
N THR A 30 20.01 8.60 9.98
CA THR A 30 20.80 8.85 8.76
C THR A 30 19.88 8.89 7.55
N PRO A 31 19.12 9.98 7.34
CA PRO A 31 18.23 10.09 6.21
C PRO A 31 19.05 10.18 4.91
N PRO A 32 18.69 9.41 3.86
CA PRO A 32 19.40 9.48 2.59
C PRO A 32 19.19 10.85 1.90
N ILE A 33 20.27 11.47 1.40
CA ILE A 33 20.22 12.74 0.66
C ILE A 33 20.02 12.46 -0.83
N GLN A 34 19.57 13.45 -1.61
CA GLN A 34 19.28 13.31 -3.05
C GLN A 34 20.45 12.78 -3.89
N SER A 35 21.70 13.15 -3.53
CA SER A 35 22.92 12.62 -4.14
C SER A 35 23.22 11.18 -3.74
N ASP A 36 22.66 10.71 -2.63
CA ASP A 36 22.84 9.34 -2.13
C ASP A 36 21.82 8.37 -2.71
N MET A 37 20.68 8.89 -3.16
CA MET A 37 19.70 8.17 -3.96
C MET A 37 19.95 8.47 -5.44
N HIS A 38 21.10 7.99 -5.94
CA HIS A 38 21.36 7.86 -7.38
C HIS A 38 20.41 6.82 -8.02
N ASP A 39 19.10 6.99 -7.85
CA ASP A 39 18.03 6.25 -8.52
C ASP A 39 17.60 6.96 -9.82
N ILE A 40 18.14 8.15 -10.12
CA ILE A 40 17.89 8.88 -11.38
C ILE A 40 18.53 8.15 -12.58
N HIS A 41 19.45 7.21 -12.33
CA HIS A 41 20.17 6.44 -13.36
C HIS A 41 20.02 4.92 -13.21
N ASP A 42 19.14 4.42 -12.33
CA ASP A 42 18.80 3.00 -12.33
C ASP A 42 18.01 2.71 -13.62
N VAL A 43 18.47 1.73 -14.40
CA VAL A 43 17.81 1.36 -15.66
C VAL A 43 16.39 0.90 -15.29
N GLY A 44 15.37 1.65 -15.72
CA GLY A 44 13.97 1.32 -15.45
C GLY A 44 13.25 2.17 -14.39
N HIS A 45 13.77 3.34 -14.01
CA HIS A 45 13.02 4.30 -13.18
C HIS A 45 12.19 5.28 -14.02
N THR A 46 10.86 5.24 -13.87
CA THR A 46 9.92 6.17 -14.48
C THR A 46 9.45 7.22 -13.48
N PHE A 47 9.58 8.50 -13.84
CA PHE A 47 9.03 9.63 -13.09
C PHE A 47 7.75 10.12 -13.76
N MET A 48 6.67 10.21 -12.98
CA MET A 48 5.36 10.76 -13.39
C MET A 48 5.25 12.27 -13.09
N ILE A 49 6.28 12.81 -12.44
CA ILE A 49 6.40 14.22 -12.06
C ILE A 49 7.69 14.82 -12.64
N LYS A 50 7.72 16.13 -12.81
CA LYS A 50 8.95 16.86 -13.14
C LYS A 50 9.98 16.73 -12.00
N PRO A 51 11.28 16.97 -12.28
CA PRO A 51 12.30 17.01 -11.24
C PRO A 51 11.86 17.86 -10.04
N PHE A 52 11.69 17.19 -8.91
CA PHE A 52 11.18 17.79 -7.68
C PHE A 52 12.23 17.66 -6.58
N LYS A 53 12.39 18.72 -5.80
CA LYS A 53 13.23 18.74 -4.62
C LYS A 53 12.42 19.34 -3.49
N TYR A 54 12.29 18.58 -2.42
CA TYR A 54 11.60 19.02 -1.23
C TYR A 54 12.42 20.11 -0.53
N ASP A 55 11.73 21.19 -0.15
CA ASP A 55 12.28 22.30 0.61
C ASP A 55 11.46 22.43 1.90
N SER A 56 12.09 22.18 3.05
CA SER A 56 11.43 22.30 4.34
C SER A 56 11.04 23.75 4.68
N LEU A 57 11.67 24.74 4.04
CA LEU A 57 11.32 26.16 4.16
C LEU A 57 10.13 26.55 3.28
N ASN A 58 9.82 25.75 2.27
CA ASN A 58 8.66 25.91 1.40
C ASN A 58 7.90 24.57 1.26
N PRO A 59 7.27 24.09 2.35
CA PRO A 59 6.59 22.79 2.37
C PRO A 59 5.36 22.74 1.47
N ASP A 60 4.88 23.90 0.99
CA ASP A 60 3.70 24.07 0.16
C ASP A 60 3.95 23.87 -1.34
N ARG A 61 5.21 23.71 -1.76
CA ARG A 61 5.54 23.45 -3.15
C ARG A 61 5.01 22.09 -3.59
N GLU A 62 4.16 22.08 -4.60
CA GLU A 62 3.60 20.85 -5.16
C GLU A 62 4.47 20.24 -6.27
N PRO A 63 4.56 18.90 -6.37
CA PRO A 63 5.16 18.26 -7.53
C PRO A 63 4.27 18.38 -8.76
N GLU A 64 4.82 18.92 -9.85
CA GLU A 64 4.11 19.07 -11.12
C GLU A 64 4.10 17.77 -11.94
N PRO A 65 3.02 17.46 -12.68
CA PRO A 65 2.99 16.36 -13.64
C PRO A 65 4.11 16.46 -14.69
N ILE A 66 4.68 15.33 -15.10
CA ILE A 66 5.86 15.26 -15.97
C ILE A 66 5.71 16.04 -17.28
N HIS A 67 4.54 15.97 -17.93
CA HIS A 67 4.27 16.68 -19.20
C HIS A 67 3.62 18.06 -19.01
N GLY A 68 3.42 18.47 -17.75
CA GLY A 68 2.68 19.68 -17.38
C GLY A 68 1.17 19.47 -17.37
N MET A 69 0.46 20.42 -16.73
CA MET A 69 -1.00 20.42 -16.73
C MET A 69 -1.54 20.68 -18.14
N ASN A 70 -2.56 19.92 -18.54
CA ASN A 70 -3.24 19.99 -19.85
C ASN A 70 -2.50 19.36 -21.04
N ASN A 71 -1.37 18.69 -20.83
CA ASN A 71 -0.67 17.94 -21.88
C ASN A 71 -0.75 16.44 -21.60
N TYR A 72 -1.94 15.87 -21.79
CA TYR A 72 -2.19 14.45 -21.57
C TYR A 72 -1.63 13.62 -22.75
N HIS A 73 -0.73 12.70 -22.42
CA HIS A 73 -0.13 11.77 -23.37
C HIS A 73 -0.85 10.43 -23.22
N ASP A 74 -1.79 10.16 -24.11
CA ASP A 74 -2.58 8.93 -24.06
C ASP A 74 -1.74 7.72 -24.49
N ILE A 75 -1.61 6.74 -23.60
CA ILE A 75 -0.91 5.49 -23.86
C ILE A 75 -1.87 4.34 -23.53
N TRP A 76 -2.16 3.54 -24.55
CA TRP A 76 -3.03 2.37 -24.46
C TRP A 76 -2.33 1.16 -25.07
N ASP A 77 -1.51 0.49 -24.26
CA ASP A 77 -0.79 -0.72 -24.62
C ASP A 77 -0.84 -1.77 -23.49
N ASP A 78 -0.01 -2.78 -23.57
CA ASP A 78 0.09 -3.86 -22.57
C ASP A 78 1.18 -3.63 -21.52
N ASN A 79 1.96 -2.54 -21.65
CA ASN A 79 3.04 -2.19 -20.71
C ASN A 79 2.67 -1.02 -19.79
N HIS A 80 1.51 -0.41 -20.00
CA HIS A 80 1.03 0.71 -19.23
C HIS A 80 -0.36 0.45 -18.67
N VAL A 81 -0.61 1.11 -17.55
CA VAL A 81 -1.92 1.31 -16.99
C VAL A 81 -2.89 1.85 -18.04
N ARG A 82 -4.01 1.16 -18.24
CA ARG A 82 -5.10 1.64 -19.10
C ARG A 82 -5.98 2.63 -18.35
N LEU A 83 -5.70 3.92 -18.52
CA LEU A 83 -6.42 5.00 -17.85
C LEU A 83 -7.86 5.15 -18.36
N PRO A 84 -8.82 5.52 -17.49
CA PRO A 84 -10.23 5.63 -17.86
C PRO A 84 -10.50 6.77 -18.85
N CYS A 85 -9.62 7.77 -18.90
CA CYS A 85 -9.71 8.94 -19.77
C CYS A 85 -9.15 8.72 -21.19
N SER A 86 -8.61 7.53 -21.49
CA SER A 86 -8.14 7.20 -22.82
C SER A 86 -9.29 7.14 -23.84
N LEU A 87 -8.99 7.55 -25.08
CA LEU A 87 -9.94 7.42 -26.21
C LEU A 87 -10.20 5.96 -26.58
N PHE A 88 -9.31 5.05 -26.18
CA PHE A 88 -9.40 3.61 -26.44
C PHE A 88 -10.16 2.83 -25.34
N ASN A 89 -10.56 3.51 -24.26
CA ASN A 89 -11.47 2.95 -23.28
C ASN A 89 -12.89 2.96 -23.85
N LEU A 90 -13.28 1.89 -24.56
CA LEU A 90 -14.55 1.82 -25.28
C LEU A 90 -15.62 1.05 -24.49
N THR A 91 -16.88 1.44 -24.62
CA THR A 91 -18.07 0.65 -24.22
C THR A 91 -18.25 -0.59 -25.11
N ASN A 92 -19.18 -1.48 -24.74
CA ASN A 92 -19.46 -2.69 -25.52
C ASN A 92 -19.92 -2.39 -26.97
N ASP A 93 -20.53 -1.23 -27.20
CA ASP A 93 -20.96 -0.75 -28.52
C ASP A 93 -19.89 0.10 -29.25
N GLY A 94 -18.65 0.16 -28.73
CA GLY A 94 -17.50 0.77 -29.39
C GLY A 94 -17.38 2.28 -29.25
N ARG A 95 -18.15 2.93 -28.36
CA ARG A 95 -18.06 4.38 -28.10
C ARG A 95 -17.03 4.69 -27.01
N PRO A 96 -16.33 5.85 -27.06
CA PRO A 96 -15.49 6.28 -25.95
C PRO A 96 -16.28 6.36 -24.65
N ARG A 97 -15.79 5.68 -23.61
CA ARG A 97 -16.44 5.55 -22.31
C ARG A 97 -16.20 6.79 -21.43
N TRP A 98 -15.10 7.50 -21.64
CA TRP A 98 -14.75 8.66 -20.81
C TRP A 98 -15.81 9.77 -20.83
N PRO A 99 -16.38 10.22 -21.98
CA PRO A 99 -17.48 11.18 -21.99
C PRO A 99 -18.71 10.74 -21.18
N ILE A 100 -19.01 9.43 -21.16
CA ILE A 100 -20.12 8.86 -20.38
C ILE A 100 -19.80 8.97 -18.88
N ILE A 101 -18.58 8.58 -18.48
CA ILE A 101 -18.09 8.73 -17.10
C ILE A 101 -18.15 10.20 -16.66
N GLN A 102 -17.65 11.11 -17.51
CA GLN A 102 -17.63 12.54 -17.22
C GLN A 102 -19.04 13.09 -17.01
N ASN A 103 -19.98 12.74 -17.89
CA ASN A 103 -21.37 13.17 -17.78
C ASN A 103 -22.02 12.64 -16.49
N ALA A 104 -21.92 11.34 -16.22
CA ALA A 104 -22.52 10.71 -15.04
C ALA A 104 -21.98 11.32 -13.72
N LEU A 105 -20.65 11.50 -13.63
CA LEU A 105 -20.02 12.11 -12.47
C LEU A 105 -20.34 13.61 -12.33
N THR A 106 -20.43 14.34 -13.44
CA THR A 106 -20.79 15.78 -13.42
C THR A 106 -22.22 15.97 -12.93
N GLN A 107 -23.17 15.16 -13.40
CA GLN A 107 -24.55 15.18 -12.91
C GLN A 107 -24.63 14.82 -11.43
N LEU A 108 -23.89 13.80 -10.99
CA LEU A 108 -23.81 13.44 -9.58
C LEU A 108 -23.25 14.61 -8.75
N LYS A 109 -22.19 15.26 -9.21
CA LYS A 109 -21.60 16.44 -8.53
C LYS A 109 -22.61 17.60 -8.47
N GLN A 110 -23.39 17.83 -9.52
CA GLN A 110 -24.46 18.82 -9.51
C GLN A 110 -25.51 18.51 -8.43
N LYS A 111 -25.99 17.26 -8.35
CA LYS A 111 -26.90 16.81 -7.28
C LYS A 111 -26.31 17.00 -5.88
N CYS A 112 -25.00 16.80 -5.73
CA CYS A 112 -24.30 17.05 -4.46
C CYS A 112 -24.36 18.54 -4.08
N ASN A 113 -24.09 19.44 -5.04
CA ASN A 113 -24.13 20.88 -4.84
C ASN A 113 -25.54 21.39 -4.52
N GLU A 114 -26.56 20.80 -5.15
CA GLU A 114 -27.98 21.05 -4.89
C GLU A 114 -28.47 20.40 -3.58
N LYS A 115 -27.61 19.61 -2.90
CA LYS A 115 -27.89 18.87 -1.67
C LYS A 115 -29.05 17.87 -1.79
N ILE A 116 -29.23 17.31 -2.98
CA ILE A 116 -30.26 16.31 -3.28
C ILE A 116 -29.67 14.92 -3.62
N ALA A 117 -28.35 14.78 -3.65
CA ALA A 117 -27.69 13.51 -3.94
C ALA A 117 -27.99 12.44 -2.88
N THR A 118 -28.24 11.22 -3.35
CA THR A 118 -28.49 10.04 -2.53
C THR A 118 -27.44 8.96 -2.78
N ALA A 119 -27.38 7.96 -1.89
CA ALA A 119 -26.55 6.77 -2.12
C ALA A 119 -26.92 6.06 -3.45
N ASN A 120 -28.19 6.07 -3.84
CA ASN A 120 -28.63 5.48 -5.11
C ASN A 120 -28.10 6.27 -6.32
N ASP A 121 -27.95 7.59 -6.24
CA ASP A 121 -27.33 8.38 -7.32
C ASP A 121 -25.85 8.00 -7.52
N ILE A 122 -25.13 7.71 -6.43
CA ILE A 122 -23.75 7.17 -6.51
C ILE A 122 -23.73 5.84 -7.25
N LYS A 123 -24.66 4.93 -6.90
CA LYS A 123 -24.80 3.64 -7.58
C LYS A 123 -25.06 3.83 -9.07
N LEU A 124 -26.07 4.63 -9.43
CA LEU A 124 -26.46 4.85 -10.83
C LEU A 124 -25.30 5.43 -11.66
N ALA A 125 -24.56 6.41 -11.11
CA ALA A 125 -23.41 6.98 -11.81
C ALA A 125 -22.30 5.94 -12.08
N ILE A 126 -22.08 5.01 -11.14
CA ILE A 126 -21.10 3.93 -11.33
C ILE A 126 -21.63 2.86 -12.29
N GLU A 127 -22.92 2.52 -12.24
CA GLU A 127 -23.52 1.54 -13.16
C GLU A 127 -23.48 2.02 -14.62
N GLU A 128 -23.79 3.30 -14.85
CA GLU A 128 -23.70 3.94 -16.18
C GLU A 128 -22.28 3.83 -16.76
N SER A 129 -21.25 3.99 -15.91
CA SER A 129 -19.85 3.85 -16.34
C SER A 129 -19.36 2.42 -16.59
N ASN A 130 -20.03 1.40 -16.02
CA ASN A 130 -19.54 0.02 -16.01
C ASN A 130 -20.42 -0.97 -16.78
N GLU A 131 -21.56 -0.52 -17.30
CA GLU A 131 -22.53 -1.34 -18.03
C GLU A 131 -22.95 -2.61 -17.24
N THR A 132 -22.88 -2.54 -15.91
CA THR A 132 -23.12 -3.67 -14.99
C THR A 132 -23.81 -3.18 -13.73
N SER A 133 -24.89 -3.85 -13.32
CA SER A 133 -25.61 -3.54 -12.08
C SER A 133 -24.99 -4.22 -10.86
N PHE A 134 -25.03 -3.56 -9.71
CA PHE A 134 -24.49 -4.09 -8.46
C PHE A 134 -25.19 -3.48 -7.23
N LYS A 135 -24.98 -4.08 -6.05
CA LYS A 135 -25.51 -3.56 -4.78
C LYS A 135 -24.50 -2.66 -4.08
N ILE A 136 -24.96 -1.70 -3.29
CA ILE A 136 -24.11 -0.79 -2.50
C ILE A 136 -24.33 -0.93 -0.98
N GLY A 137 -24.64 -2.15 -0.53
CA GLY A 137 -25.07 -2.40 0.85
C GLY A 137 -24.08 -1.95 1.93
N CYS A 138 -22.77 -2.10 1.75
CA CYS A 138 -21.79 -1.62 2.72
C CYS A 138 -21.76 -0.08 2.76
N LEU A 139 -21.83 0.57 1.59
CA LEU A 139 -21.91 2.04 1.52
C LEU A 139 -23.19 2.56 2.19
N GLU A 140 -24.33 1.93 1.95
CA GLU A 140 -25.60 2.29 2.60
C GLU A 140 -25.51 2.14 4.12
N GLN A 141 -24.91 1.04 4.62
CA GLN A 141 -24.70 0.85 6.06
C GLN A 141 -23.79 1.92 6.65
N VAL A 142 -22.69 2.28 5.97
CA VAL A 142 -21.82 3.38 6.43
C VAL A 142 -22.61 4.69 6.50
N LEU A 143 -23.30 5.07 5.43
CA LEU A 143 -23.96 6.38 5.33
C LEU A 143 -25.19 6.53 6.23
N TYR A 144 -25.98 5.46 6.39
CA TYR A 144 -27.28 5.55 7.06
C TYR A 144 -27.30 4.91 8.45
N GLN A 145 -26.35 4.03 8.78
CA GLN A 145 -26.31 3.35 10.09
C GLN A 145 -25.08 3.74 10.90
N ALA A 146 -23.91 3.94 10.27
CA ALA A 146 -22.68 4.26 10.99
C ALA A 146 -22.44 5.77 11.14
N TYR A 147 -22.78 6.57 10.13
CA TYR A 147 -22.61 8.03 10.17
C TYR A 147 -23.79 8.72 10.84
N SER A 148 -23.49 9.78 11.60
CA SER A 148 -24.50 10.74 12.05
C SER A 148 -25.11 11.49 10.86
N ALA A 149 -26.22 12.21 11.11
CA ALA A 149 -26.84 13.05 10.07
C ALA A 149 -25.85 14.10 9.51
N ASP A 150 -25.05 14.73 10.38
CA ASP A 150 -24.06 15.73 10.00
C ASP A 150 -22.89 15.12 9.22
N GLN A 151 -22.38 13.96 9.65
CA GLN A 151 -21.32 13.24 8.93
C GLN A 151 -21.78 12.82 7.53
N ARG A 152 -23.01 12.30 7.41
CA ARG A 152 -23.59 11.95 6.12
C ARG A 152 -23.78 13.19 5.24
N ALA A 153 -24.29 14.29 5.80
CA ALA A 153 -24.45 15.54 5.07
C ALA A 153 -23.10 16.06 4.58
N TYR A 154 -22.08 16.08 5.44
CA TYR A 154 -20.72 16.49 5.10
C TYR A 154 -20.11 15.62 4.00
N PHE A 155 -20.28 14.30 4.09
CA PHE A 155 -19.87 13.39 3.02
C PHE A 155 -20.52 13.74 1.69
N MET A 156 -21.86 13.88 1.66
CA MET A 156 -22.59 14.13 0.42
C MET A 156 -22.31 15.52 -0.18
N SER A 157 -22.14 16.56 0.66
CA SER A 157 -22.01 17.94 0.19
C SER A 157 -20.58 18.42 0.01
N PHE A 158 -19.59 17.74 0.60
CA PHE A 158 -18.19 18.16 0.56
C PHE A 158 -17.25 17.05 0.09
N ILE A 159 -17.25 15.89 0.75
CA ILE A 159 -16.27 14.84 0.43
C ILE A 159 -16.53 14.26 -0.97
N LEU A 160 -17.76 13.81 -1.25
CA LEU A 160 -18.14 13.22 -2.53
C LEU A 160 -17.90 14.15 -3.74
N PRO A 161 -18.32 15.43 -3.76
CA PRO A 161 -18.03 16.32 -4.89
C PRO A 161 -16.53 16.59 -5.07
N ASN A 162 -15.73 16.59 -4.00
CA ASN A 162 -14.26 16.67 -4.12
C ASN A 162 -13.67 15.38 -4.70
N MET A 163 -14.10 14.20 -4.24
CA MET A 163 -13.73 12.91 -4.84
C MET A 163 -14.04 12.87 -6.34
N ILE A 164 -15.21 13.39 -6.73
CA ILE A 164 -15.61 13.48 -8.14
C ILE A 164 -14.68 14.42 -8.92
N SER A 165 -14.35 15.59 -8.35
CA SER A 165 -13.44 16.56 -9.00
C SER A 165 -12.08 15.93 -9.25
N LEU A 166 -11.51 15.30 -8.23
CA LEU A 166 -10.23 14.62 -8.35
C LEU A 166 -10.28 13.49 -9.39
N ALA A 167 -11.41 12.78 -9.52
CA ALA A 167 -11.55 11.71 -10.52
C ALA A 167 -11.65 12.27 -11.95
N LEU A 168 -12.39 13.38 -12.14
CA LEU A 168 -12.49 14.06 -13.43
C LEU A 168 -11.18 14.73 -13.86
N GLU A 169 -10.30 15.03 -12.91
CA GLU A 169 -9.00 15.63 -13.14
C GLU A 169 -7.91 14.64 -13.61
N VAL A 170 -8.21 13.33 -13.70
CA VAL A 170 -7.21 12.29 -13.95
C VAL A 170 -6.33 12.55 -15.17
N GLY A 171 -6.89 13.01 -16.30
CA GLY A 171 -6.10 13.31 -17.50
C GLY A 171 -5.18 14.54 -17.36
N TYR A 172 -5.46 15.42 -16.39
CA TYR A 172 -4.64 16.60 -16.11
C TYR A 172 -3.53 16.31 -15.11
N VAL A 173 -3.83 15.50 -14.09
CA VAL A 173 -2.91 15.19 -12.98
C VAL A 173 -2.00 14.02 -13.36
N CYS A 174 -2.55 12.96 -13.95
CA CYS A 174 -1.80 11.86 -14.54
C CYS A 174 -1.58 12.16 -16.03
N SER A 175 -0.66 13.09 -16.32
CA SER A 175 -0.37 13.55 -17.68
C SER A 175 0.18 12.46 -18.63
N GLN A 176 0.48 11.26 -18.11
CA GLN A 176 0.74 10.04 -18.87
C GLN A 176 0.26 8.83 -18.05
N SER A 177 0.07 7.68 -18.72
CA SER A 177 -0.22 6.41 -18.05
C SER A 177 0.99 5.91 -17.26
N PRO A 178 0.83 5.50 -15.98
CA PRO A 178 1.88 4.81 -15.25
C PRO A 178 2.31 3.51 -15.96
N PRO A 179 3.61 3.19 -16.05
CA PRO A 179 4.04 1.90 -16.57
C PRO A 179 3.70 0.79 -15.58
N LEU A 180 3.52 -0.42 -16.11
CA LEU A 180 3.35 -1.62 -15.33
C LEU A 180 4.71 -2.21 -14.93
N LEU A 181 4.81 -2.61 -13.68
CA LEU A 181 5.95 -3.29 -13.09
C LEU A 181 5.76 -4.80 -13.24
N HIS A 182 6.21 -5.31 -14.39
CA HIS A 182 6.07 -6.71 -14.80
C HIS A 182 6.97 -7.68 -14.05
N ILE A 183 6.54 -8.93 -13.99
CA ILE A 183 7.32 -10.08 -13.52
C ILE A 183 8.72 -10.09 -14.16
N GLU A 184 9.73 -10.42 -13.36
CA GLU A 184 11.15 -10.54 -13.71
C GLU A 184 11.83 -9.22 -14.13
N LYS A 185 11.11 -8.09 -14.15
CA LYS A 185 11.67 -6.77 -14.50
C LYS A 185 11.90 -5.91 -13.26
N ASN A 186 13.15 -5.49 -13.08
CA ASN A 186 13.49 -4.42 -12.15
C ASN A 186 12.96 -3.09 -12.69
N GLY A 187 12.27 -2.33 -11.84
CA GLY A 187 11.73 -1.04 -12.24
C GLY A 187 11.14 -0.26 -11.07
N SER A 188 11.03 1.06 -11.24
CA SER A 188 10.44 1.95 -10.25
C SER A 188 9.53 2.98 -10.89
N VAL A 189 8.45 3.35 -10.20
CA VAL A 189 7.56 4.44 -10.58
C VAL A 189 7.49 5.45 -9.44
N THR A 190 7.86 6.69 -9.73
CA THR A 190 7.78 7.81 -8.77
C THR A 190 6.71 8.81 -9.20
N MET A 191 5.78 9.15 -8.31
CA MET A 191 4.61 10.00 -8.59
C MET A 191 4.25 10.88 -7.39
N SER A 192 3.46 11.93 -7.58
CA SER A 192 2.96 12.73 -6.46
C SER A 192 1.82 12.01 -5.71
N GLN A 193 1.59 12.37 -4.44
CA GLN A 193 0.41 11.91 -3.71
C GLN A 193 -0.89 12.33 -4.43
N ARG A 194 -0.92 13.52 -5.07
CA ARG A 194 -2.07 13.97 -5.87
C ARG A 194 -2.37 13.08 -7.09
N GLN A 195 -1.36 12.44 -7.68
CA GLN A 195 -1.52 11.49 -8.79
C GLN A 195 -2.16 10.17 -8.37
N PHE A 196 -2.38 9.96 -7.07
CA PHE A 196 -3.27 8.92 -6.57
C PHE A 196 -4.73 9.23 -6.95
N ASN A 197 -5.20 8.85 -8.14
CA ASN A 197 -6.64 8.71 -8.33
C ASN A 197 -7.16 7.76 -9.42
N ARG A 198 -7.80 6.70 -8.92
CA ARG A 198 -8.89 5.84 -9.44
C ARG A 198 -8.78 5.03 -10.76
N LYS A 199 -9.24 3.78 -10.58
CA LYS A 199 -9.73 2.70 -11.48
C LYS A 199 -8.99 2.52 -12.81
N ILE A 200 -8.08 1.55 -12.76
CA ILE A 200 -7.33 1.02 -13.88
C ILE A 200 -7.81 -0.41 -14.08
N GLY A 201 -8.40 -0.69 -15.24
CA GLY A 201 -8.87 -2.02 -15.59
C GLY A 201 -7.81 -2.75 -16.39
N ASN A 202 -7.02 -3.60 -15.73
CA ASN A 202 -6.21 -4.60 -16.44
C ASN A 202 -6.98 -5.92 -16.43
N LYS A 203 -7.31 -6.44 -17.62
CA LYS A 203 -7.88 -7.78 -17.81
C LYS A 203 -6.74 -8.82 -17.97
N HIS A 204 -5.75 -8.78 -17.09
CA HIS A 204 -4.64 -9.74 -17.13
C HIS A 204 -4.64 -10.59 -15.86
N HIS A 205 -4.53 -11.91 -16.02
CA HIS A 205 -4.53 -12.89 -14.91
C HIS A 205 -3.33 -12.73 -13.96
N THR A 206 -2.32 -11.95 -14.34
CA THR A 206 -1.12 -11.67 -13.56
C THR A 206 -1.27 -10.49 -12.60
N TYR A 207 -2.41 -9.79 -12.60
CA TYR A 207 -2.70 -8.68 -11.69
C TYR A 207 -3.86 -9.02 -10.77
N GLN A 208 -3.89 -8.37 -9.61
CA GLN A 208 -5.01 -8.53 -8.68
C GLN A 208 -6.30 -7.98 -9.28
N SER A 209 -7.42 -8.70 -9.06
CA SER A 209 -8.73 -8.23 -9.55
C SER A 209 -9.17 -6.98 -8.77
N LEU A 210 -9.04 -5.82 -9.40
CA LEU A 210 -9.33 -4.53 -8.79
C LEU A 210 -10.73 -4.05 -9.16
N ASN A 211 -11.67 -4.28 -8.25
CA ASN A 211 -12.99 -3.69 -8.36
C ASN A 211 -13.46 -3.18 -7.00
N PHE A 212 -13.34 -1.87 -6.78
CA PHE A 212 -13.88 -1.18 -5.61
C PHE A 212 -15.39 -1.43 -5.41
N ILE A 213 -16.11 -1.87 -6.43
CA ILE A 213 -17.50 -2.33 -6.29
C ILE A 213 -17.61 -3.41 -5.20
N TYR A 214 -16.64 -4.32 -5.09
CA TYR A 214 -16.66 -5.36 -4.06
C TYR A 214 -16.62 -4.77 -2.65
N LEU A 215 -15.91 -3.67 -2.44
CA LEU A 215 -15.88 -2.95 -1.17
C LEU A 215 -17.21 -2.27 -0.84
N LEU A 216 -17.94 -1.78 -1.86
CA LEU A 216 -19.21 -1.08 -1.71
C LEU A 216 -20.41 -2.02 -1.50
N GLN A 217 -20.35 -3.25 -2.03
CA GLN A 217 -21.38 -4.29 -1.91
C GLN A 217 -21.62 -4.74 -0.45
N SER A 218 -22.58 -5.64 -0.21
CA SER A 218 -22.90 -6.15 1.14
C SER A 218 -21.62 -6.49 1.92
N GLY A 219 -21.53 -5.95 3.13
CA GLY A 219 -20.33 -6.03 3.94
C GLY A 219 -20.56 -6.71 5.28
N SER A 220 -19.58 -7.52 5.66
CA SER A 220 -19.31 -7.89 7.04
C SER A 220 -19.02 -6.65 7.89
N PRO A 221 -19.13 -6.74 9.24
CA PRO A 221 -18.85 -5.60 10.11
C PRO A 221 -17.46 -4.98 9.91
N TRP A 222 -16.42 -5.79 9.69
CA TRP A 222 -15.06 -5.29 9.46
C TRP A 222 -14.91 -4.60 8.10
N LYS A 223 -15.70 -4.97 7.09
CA LYS A 223 -15.71 -4.30 5.79
C LYS A 223 -16.31 -2.89 5.86
N ILE A 224 -17.30 -2.68 6.74
CA ILE A 224 -17.80 -1.33 7.08
C ILE A 224 -16.65 -0.49 7.65
N GLU A 225 -15.88 -1.06 8.57
CA GLU A 225 -14.73 -0.37 9.19
C GLU A 225 -13.62 -0.07 8.17
N LYS A 226 -13.34 -0.96 7.22
CA LYS A 226 -12.44 -0.68 6.10
C LYS A 226 -12.93 0.48 5.23
N LEU A 227 -14.22 0.47 4.88
CA LEU A 227 -14.80 1.54 4.07
C LEU A 227 -14.72 2.89 4.81
N LYS A 228 -14.96 2.92 6.13
CA LYS A 228 -14.74 4.13 6.95
C LYS A 228 -13.31 4.67 6.83
N CYS A 229 -12.30 3.80 6.89
CA CYS A 229 -10.91 4.21 6.74
C CYS A 229 -10.63 4.84 5.37
N ILE A 230 -11.12 4.22 4.29
CA ILE A 230 -10.92 4.72 2.92
C ILE A 230 -11.69 6.03 2.70
N LEU A 231 -12.90 6.15 3.24
CA LEU A 231 -13.65 7.41 3.18
C LEU A 231 -12.99 8.52 4.01
N HIS A 232 -12.36 8.17 5.14
CA HIS A 232 -11.55 9.10 5.94
C HIS A 232 -10.30 9.58 5.19
N TYR A 233 -9.63 8.71 4.43
CA TYR A 233 -8.58 9.12 3.50
C TYR A 233 -9.10 10.17 2.51
N PHE A 234 -10.24 9.90 1.86
CA PHE A 234 -10.84 10.86 0.93
C PHE A 234 -11.28 12.16 1.58
N GLN A 235 -11.74 12.11 2.83
CA GLN A 235 -11.99 13.31 3.63
C GLN A 235 -10.71 14.13 3.78
N ARG A 236 -9.63 13.51 4.28
CA ARG A 236 -8.34 14.17 4.53
C ARG A 236 -7.81 14.87 3.28
N ILE A 237 -7.77 14.19 2.14
CA ILE A 237 -7.24 14.80 0.90
C ILE A 237 -8.18 15.83 0.28
N SER A 238 -9.48 15.81 0.64
CA SER A 238 -10.44 16.84 0.21
C SER A 238 -10.32 18.12 1.05
N GLU A 239 -9.92 17.98 2.31
CA GLU A 239 -9.66 19.10 3.23
C GLU A 239 -8.29 19.73 2.98
N ASP A 240 -7.24 18.90 2.86
CA ASP A 240 -5.86 19.31 2.63
C ASP A 240 -5.13 18.27 1.77
N MET A 241 -4.89 18.60 0.51
CA MET A 241 -4.26 17.71 -0.46
C MET A 241 -2.78 17.48 -0.10
N PRO A 242 -2.33 16.23 0.13
CA PRO A 242 -0.94 15.96 0.41
C PRO A 242 -0.03 16.33 -0.78
N LYS A 243 1.07 17.01 -0.47
CA LYS A 243 2.03 17.55 -1.46
C LYS A 243 3.34 16.77 -1.53
N GLY A 244 3.34 15.53 -1.06
CA GLY A 244 4.49 14.64 -1.09
C GLY A 244 4.59 13.82 -2.36
N VAL A 245 5.58 12.93 -2.33
CA VAL A 245 5.94 12.03 -3.43
C VAL A 245 5.91 10.60 -2.93
N LEU A 246 5.60 9.67 -3.82
CA LEU A 246 5.53 8.22 -3.59
C LEU A 246 6.46 7.53 -4.59
N THR A 247 7.14 6.46 -4.18
CA THR A 247 7.88 5.57 -5.07
C THR A 247 7.44 4.12 -4.86
N PHE A 248 7.14 3.44 -5.96
CA PHE A 248 6.83 2.02 -6.01
C PHE A 248 7.92 1.32 -6.80
N ARG A 249 8.59 0.33 -6.21
CA ARG A 249 9.71 -0.37 -6.84
C ARG A 249 9.45 -1.86 -6.85
N ARG A 250 9.60 -2.50 -8.02
CA ARG A 250 9.71 -3.95 -8.14
C ARG A 250 11.18 -4.31 -8.23
N PHE A 251 11.57 -5.32 -7.46
CA PHE A 251 12.91 -5.87 -7.52
C PHE A 251 12.85 -7.38 -7.69
N ALA A 252 13.47 -7.88 -8.75
CA ALA A 252 13.75 -9.28 -9.03
C ALA A 252 15.23 -9.56 -8.74
N LEU A 253 15.49 -10.45 -7.79
CA LEU A 253 16.84 -10.86 -7.43
C LEU A 253 17.45 -11.70 -8.56
N PRO A 254 18.58 -11.27 -9.15
CA PRO A 254 19.29 -12.08 -10.13
C PRO A 254 19.74 -13.41 -9.52
N ASN A 255 19.67 -14.50 -10.29
CA ASN A 255 20.01 -15.84 -9.81
C ASN A 255 21.45 -15.94 -9.29
N GLU A 256 22.37 -15.22 -9.90
CA GLU A 256 23.78 -15.13 -9.50
C GLU A 256 23.99 -14.45 -8.14
N TRP A 257 22.99 -13.74 -7.62
CA TRP A 257 23.04 -13.09 -6.31
C TRP A 257 22.41 -13.94 -5.20
N ILE A 258 21.77 -15.06 -5.54
CA ILE A 258 21.23 -15.99 -4.54
C ILE A 258 22.41 -16.60 -3.76
N PRO A 259 22.49 -16.40 -2.43
CA PRO A 259 23.58 -16.94 -1.64
C PRO A 259 23.63 -18.46 -1.66
N LYS A 260 24.84 -18.99 -1.58
CA LYS A 260 25.07 -20.40 -1.24
C LYS A 260 25.00 -20.56 0.28
N TRP A 261 23.79 -20.72 0.81
CA TRP A 261 23.50 -20.72 2.25
C TRP A 261 24.41 -21.65 3.07
N THR A 262 24.70 -22.85 2.55
CA THR A 262 25.57 -23.85 3.21
C THR A 262 27.04 -23.44 3.29
N GLU A 263 27.47 -22.46 2.50
CA GLU A 263 28.84 -21.93 2.48
C GLU A 263 28.94 -20.59 3.24
N SER A 264 27.82 -20.01 3.68
CA SER A 264 27.79 -18.71 4.35
C SER A 264 28.50 -18.75 5.71
N GLN A 265 29.36 -17.75 5.94
CA GLN A 265 30.01 -17.50 7.24
C GLN A 265 29.51 -16.18 7.87
N ALA A 266 28.45 -15.59 7.31
CA ALA A 266 27.89 -14.35 7.85
C ALA A 266 27.33 -14.61 9.26
N PRO A 267 27.63 -13.73 10.24
CA PRO A 267 27.04 -13.84 11.57
C PRO A 267 25.54 -13.54 11.50
N LEU A 268 24.76 -14.13 12.42
CA LEU A 268 23.36 -13.77 12.59
C LEU A 268 23.22 -12.30 12.98
N CYS A 269 22.11 -11.70 12.55
CA CYS A 269 21.80 -10.32 12.86
C CYS A 269 21.52 -10.14 14.36
N LYS A 270 21.65 -8.89 14.83
CA LYS A 270 21.18 -8.53 16.17
C LYS A 270 19.65 -8.41 16.16
N ILE A 271 19.01 -8.75 17.27
CA ILE A 271 17.54 -8.84 17.37
C ILE A 271 17.03 -7.97 18.53
N HIS A 272 15.89 -7.32 18.30
CA HIS A 272 15.02 -6.75 19.33
C HIS A 272 13.63 -7.39 19.21
N MET A 273 13.10 -7.93 20.30
CA MET A 273 11.80 -8.60 20.33
C MET A 273 10.90 -8.01 21.40
N ARG A 274 9.67 -7.65 21.04
CA ARG A 274 8.64 -7.18 21.97
C ARG A 274 7.25 -7.64 21.55
N LYS A 275 6.28 -7.59 22.48
CA LYS A 275 4.91 -8.11 22.29
C LYS A 275 3.83 -7.03 22.20
N ASP A 276 4.18 -5.79 22.51
CA ASP A 276 3.27 -4.67 22.79
C ASP A 276 3.35 -3.53 21.76
N GLN A 277 3.97 -3.78 20.60
CA GLN A 277 3.99 -2.85 19.48
C GLN A 277 3.71 -3.56 18.17
N THR A 278 3.20 -2.81 17.20
CA THR A 278 2.98 -3.29 15.83
C THR A 278 4.13 -2.89 14.92
N ILE A 279 4.14 -3.42 13.69
CA ILE A 279 5.18 -3.13 12.70
C ILE A 279 5.10 -1.66 12.26
N GLU A 280 3.88 -1.14 12.09
CA GLU A 280 3.64 0.25 11.68
C GLU A 280 4.11 1.29 12.70
N ASP A 281 4.19 0.92 13.99
CA ASP A 281 4.75 1.76 15.06
C ASP A 281 6.28 1.94 14.93
N MET A 282 6.96 1.10 14.14
CA MET A 282 8.42 1.11 13.95
C MET A 282 8.83 2.13 12.89
N HIS A 283 8.64 3.41 13.20
CA HIS A 283 8.98 4.49 12.29
C HIS A 283 10.50 4.53 11.97
N GLY A 284 10.84 4.75 10.70
CA GLY A 284 12.22 4.80 10.21
C GLY A 284 12.87 3.42 9.99
N PHE A 285 12.20 2.32 10.30
CA PHE A 285 12.63 0.96 9.96
C PHE A 285 12.06 0.53 8.60
N LEU A 286 12.63 -0.51 8.00
CA LEU A 286 11.98 -1.20 6.89
C LEU A 286 10.85 -2.08 7.44
N GLN A 287 9.62 -1.68 7.17
CA GLN A 287 8.43 -2.34 7.68
C GLN A 287 8.01 -3.47 6.74
N VAL A 288 7.83 -4.67 7.27
CA VAL A 288 7.42 -5.83 6.45
C VAL A 288 5.90 -5.89 6.34
N ASP A 289 5.42 -5.92 5.12
CA ASP A 289 4.05 -6.30 4.77
C ASP A 289 4.00 -7.81 4.50
N PHE A 290 3.18 -8.53 5.27
CA PHE A 290 2.98 -9.97 5.16
C PHE A 290 2.03 -10.26 4.00
N ALA A 291 2.57 -10.03 2.81
CA ALA A 291 1.79 -9.88 1.60
C ALA A 291 1.19 -11.20 1.10
N ASN A 292 0.19 -11.07 0.24
CA ASN A 292 -0.11 -12.07 -0.77
C ASN A 292 0.82 -11.86 -1.99
N GLU A 293 1.08 -12.92 -2.78
CA GLU A 293 1.85 -12.77 -4.03
C GLU A 293 1.19 -11.78 -4.99
N PHE A 294 -0.14 -11.67 -4.95
CA PHE A 294 -0.90 -10.55 -5.48
C PHE A 294 -1.02 -9.47 -4.41
N ILE A 295 -0.09 -8.51 -4.46
CA ILE A 295 0.01 -7.43 -3.48
C ILE A 295 -1.34 -6.76 -3.16
N GLY A 296 -1.56 -6.49 -1.87
CA GLY A 296 -2.81 -5.97 -1.33
C GLY A 296 -3.85 -7.05 -1.01
N GLY A 297 -3.65 -8.30 -1.44
CA GLY A 297 -4.45 -9.45 -1.03
C GLY A 297 -5.96 -9.19 -1.10
N GLY A 298 -6.68 -9.46 -0.02
CA GLY A 298 -8.12 -9.28 0.06
C GLY A 298 -8.59 -7.84 0.32
N VAL A 299 -7.76 -6.80 0.11
CA VAL A 299 -8.07 -5.42 0.56
C VAL A 299 -9.33 -4.84 -0.09
N MET A 300 -9.68 -5.22 -1.31
CA MET A 300 -10.93 -4.79 -1.96
C MET A 300 -12.15 -5.62 -1.58
N ASN A 301 -11.96 -6.70 -0.81
CA ASN A 301 -12.99 -7.68 -0.46
C ASN A 301 -13.02 -7.89 1.07
N GLU A 302 -13.19 -9.14 1.53
CA GLU A 302 -13.34 -9.48 2.94
C GLU A 302 -12.03 -9.58 3.74
N GLY A 303 -10.86 -9.55 3.09
CA GLY A 303 -9.55 -9.66 3.77
C GLY A 303 -9.34 -8.51 4.76
N ILE A 304 -8.89 -8.82 5.97
CA ILE A 304 -8.65 -7.83 7.02
C ILE A 304 -7.59 -8.30 8.05
N VAL A 305 -6.51 -8.90 7.56
CA VAL A 305 -5.34 -9.24 8.38
C VAL A 305 -4.25 -8.19 8.19
N GLN A 306 -2.99 -8.49 8.51
CA GLN A 306 -1.92 -7.50 8.55
C GLN A 306 -1.76 -6.70 7.24
N GLU A 307 -1.73 -7.35 6.08
CA GLU A 307 -1.62 -6.69 4.76
C GLU A 307 -2.82 -5.77 4.51
N GLU A 308 -4.05 -6.28 4.57
CA GLU A 308 -5.21 -5.45 4.23
C GLU A 308 -5.44 -4.32 5.23
N ILE A 309 -5.13 -4.52 6.52
CA ILE A 309 -5.14 -3.44 7.51
C ILE A 309 -4.16 -2.35 7.10
N ARG A 310 -2.92 -2.72 6.74
CA ARG A 310 -1.88 -1.77 6.36
C ARG A 310 -2.26 -0.98 5.10
N PHE A 311 -2.75 -1.64 4.06
CA PHE A 311 -3.24 -0.98 2.84
C PHE A 311 -4.50 -0.14 3.08
N THR A 312 -5.29 -0.45 4.10
CA THR A 312 -6.49 0.32 4.46
C THR A 312 -6.11 1.62 5.18
N ILE A 313 -5.21 1.57 6.16
CA ILE A 313 -4.80 2.76 6.94
C ILE A 313 -3.79 3.65 6.20
N CYS A 314 -3.03 3.08 5.28
CA CYS A 314 -2.12 3.76 4.36
C CYS A 314 -2.65 3.64 2.93
N THR A 315 -3.81 4.24 2.66
CA THR A 315 -4.60 4.02 1.43
C THR A 315 -3.81 4.24 0.12
N GLU A 316 -2.77 5.08 0.14
CA GLU A 316 -1.87 5.32 -1.00
C GLU A 316 -1.13 4.05 -1.47
N MET A 317 -0.95 3.04 -0.61
CA MET A 317 -0.35 1.77 -0.99
C MET A 317 -1.17 1.04 -2.06
N LEU A 318 -2.48 1.32 -2.18
CA LEU A 318 -3.35 0.72 -3.18
C LEU A 318 -2.89 0.96 -4.63
N VAL A 319 -2.02 1.96 -4.90
CA VAL A 319 -1.41 2.14 -6.24
C VAL A 319 -0.67 0.89 -6.68
N SER A 320 0.05 0.23 -5.77
CA SER A 320 0.88 -0.93 -6.10
C SER A 320 0.05 -2.07 -6.68
N VAL A 321 -1.18 -2.23 -6.20
CA VAL A 321 -2.14 -3.24 -6.69
C VAL A 321 -2.44 -3.03 -8.18
N PHE A 322 -2.42 -1.77 -8.66
CA PHE A 322 -2.69 -1.45 -10.07
C PHE A 322 -1.49 -1.62 -10.99
N ILE A 323 -0.29 -1.36 -10.49
CA ILE A 323 0.91 -1.28 -11.32
C ILE A 323 1.80 -2.51 -11.21
N CYS A 324 1.66 -3.34 -10.17
CA CYS A 324 2.52 -4.50 -9.97
C CYS A 324 1.81 -5.81 -10.34
N GLU A 325 2.49 -6.64 -11.13
CA GLU A 325 2.11 -8.04 -11.32
C GLU A 325 2.38 -8.90 -10.07
N VAL A 326 1.80 -10.10 -10.03
CA VAL A 326 2.08 -11.14 -9.04
C VAL A 326 3.58 -11.34 -8.81
N MET A 327 4.00 -11.45 -7.55
CA MET A 327 5.42 -11.63 -7.19
C MET A 327 5.86 -13.10 -7.32
N LEU A 328 6.99 -13.33 -7.99
CA LEU A 328 7.68 -14.61 -7.95
C LEU A 328 8.51 -14.78 -6.65
N PRO A 329 8.95 -16.00 -6.31
CA PRO A 329 9.74 -16.25 -5.09
C PRO A 329 10.99 -15.40 -4.88
N HIS A 330 11.61 -14.92 -5.96
CA HIS A 330 12.83 -14.12 -5.94
C HIS A 330 12.55 -12.63 -6.14
N GLU A 331 11.29 -12.20 -6.07
CA GLU A 331 10.87 -10.81 -6.25
C GLU A 331 10.34 -10.17 -4.97
N CYS A 332 10.39 -8.85 -4.87
CA CYS A 332 9.68 -8.08 -3.85
C CYS A 332 9.18 -6.75 -4.41
N ILE A 333 8.24 -6.14 -3.70
CA ILE A 333 7.75 -4.78 -4.01
C ILE A 333 8.03 -3.88 -2.81
N LEU A 334 8.71 -2.76 -3.06
CA LEU A 334 9.01 -1.74 -2.08
C LEU A 334 8.12 -0.51 -2.31
N LEU A 335 7.49 -0.05 -1.24
CA LEU A 335 6.55 1.06 -1.18
C LEU A 335 7.18 2.15 -0.31
N ILE A 336 7.46 3.31 -0.90
CA ILE A 336 8.22 4.39 -0.25
C ILE A 336 7.38 5.66 -0.24
N GLY A 337 7.24 6.26 0.92
CA GLY A 337 6.62 7.59 1.05
C GLY A 337 5.15 7.58 1.39
N CYS A 338 4.49 6.42 1.40
CA CYS A 338 3.06 6.32 1.72
C CYS A 338 2.77 6.82 3.15
N GLU A 339 1.78 7.70 3.26
CA GLU A 339 1.30 8.26 4.52
C GLU A 339 0.28 7.33 5.19
N GLN A 340 0.33 7.27 6.52
CA GLN A 340 -0.77 6.71 7.31
C GLN A 340 -1.81 7.79 7.61
N PHE A 341 -3.08 7.52 7.28
CA PHE A 341 -4.19 8.48 7.45
C PHE A 341 -5.10 8.13 8.62
N VAL A 342 -5.07 6.88 9.06
CA VAL A 342 -6.03 6.32 10.02
C VAL A 342 -5.32 5.62 11.16
N SER A 343 -5.79 5.87 12.38
CA SER A 343 -5.53 5.04 13.54
C SER A 343 -6.64 4.01 13.69
N TYR A 344 -6.29 2.82 14.16
CA TYR A 344 -7.23 1.70 14.26
C TYR A 344 -7.10 0.98 15.60
N SER A 345 -7.99 0.02 15.82
CA SER A 345 -7.90 -0.93 16.92
C SER A 345 -8.40 -2.30 16.49
N GLY A 346 -8.05 -3.33 17.26
CA GLY A 346 -8.42 -4.70 16.95
C GLY A 346 -7.67 -5.26 15.75
N TYR A 347 -7.97 -6.52 15.43
CA TYR A 347 -7.34 -7.27 14.34
C TYR A 347 -8.35 -8.26 13.77
N ALA A 348 -8.22 -8.60 12.48
CA ALA A 348 -9.16 -9.48 11.79
C ALA A 348 -10.62 -8.99 11.96
N THR A 349 -11.51 -9.87 12.42
CA THR A 349 -12.93 -9.56 12.59
C THR A 349 -13.24 -8.54 13.69
N THR A 350 -12.25 -8.18 14.52
CA THR A 350 -12.37 -7.14 15.56
C THR A 350 -11.81 -5.78 15.11
N PHE A 351 -11.28 -5.68 13.88
CA PHE A 351 -10.75 -4.44 13.33
C PHE A 351 -11.80 -3.33 13.36
N LYS A 352 -11.39 -2.14 13.83
CA LYS A 352 -12.22 -0.95 13.89
C LYS A 352 -11.45 0.30 13.49
N PHE A 353 -12.10 1.14 12.69
CA PHE A 353 -11.70 2.52 12.52
C PHE A 353 -11.73 3.20 13.90
N LYS A 354 -10.66 3.93 14.25
CA LYS A 354 -10.57 4.64 15.54
C LYS A 354 -10.67 6.14 15.35
N ASP A 355 -9.69 6.72 14.65
CA ASP A 355 -9.59 8.17 14.48
C ASP A 355 -8.62 8.52 13.34
N ASN A 356 -8.55 9.80 13.00
CA ASN A 356 -7.52 10.39 12.18
C ASN A 356 -6.11 10.11 12.72
N PHE A 357 -5.16 9.84 11.82
CA PHE A 357 -3.75 9.77 12.15
C PHE A 357 -2.99 10.91 11.46
N ILE A 358 -2.26 11.70 12.25
CA ILE A 358 -1.34 12.71 11.74
C ILE A 358 0.05 12.10 11.71
N ASP A 359 0.45 11.66 10.53
CA ASP A 359 1.75 11.05 10.31
C ASP A 359 2.87 12.11 10.41
N LYS A 360 3.68 12.00 11.46
CA LYS A 360 4.80 12.90 11.75
C LYS A 360 6.12 12.46 11.11
N ALA A 361 6.12 11.40 10.31
CA ALA A 361 7.33 10.96 9.62
C ALA A 361 7.91 12.12 8.79
N PRO A 362 9.21 12.42 8.93
CA PRO A 362 9.87 13.44 8.13
C PRO A 362 9.88 13.02 6.66
N LYS A 363 10.13 13.99 5.76
CA LYS A 363 10.28 13.73 4.33
C LYS A 363 11.74 13.68 3.93
N ASP A 364 12.08 12.82 2.98
CA ASP A 364 13.36 12.86 2.31
C ASP A 364 13.47 14.05 1.33
N SER A 365 14.62 14.17 0.70
CA SER A 365 14.90 15.22 -0.29
C SER A 365 14.01 15.18 -1.54
N TRP A 366 13.32 14.07 -1.80
CA TRP A 366 12.37 13.92 -2.90
C TRP A 366 10.93 14.24 -2.46
N GLY A 367 10.70 14.53 -1.18
CA GLY A 367 9.38 14.82 -0.63
C GLY A 367 8.58 13.58 -0.25
N ARG A 368 9.23 12.42 -0.17
CA ARG A 368 8.61 11.16 0.26
C ARG A 368 8.72 11.06 1.78
N LYS A 369 7.65 10.66 2.47
CA LYS A 369 7.78 10.34 3.90
C LYS A 369 8.81 9.24 4.11
N LEU A 370 9.57 9.30 5.19
CA LEU A 370 10.50 8.24 5.60
C LEU A 370 9.73 7.05 6.20
N SER A 371 8.88 6.45 5.36
CA SER A 371 8.03 5.29 5.59
C SER A 371 8.31 4.32 4.45
N HIS A 372 9.04 3.25 4.76
CA HIS A 372 9.46 2.23 3.79
C HIS A 372 8.78 0.92 4.15
N VAL A 373 7.96 0.39 3.24
CA VAL A 373 7.27 -0.89 3.42
C VAL A 373 7.68 -1.85 2.31
N VAL A 374 8.11 -3.07 2.67
CA VAL A 374 8.39 -4.13 1.70
C VAL A 374 7.31 -5.21 1.76
N ALA A 375 6.66 -5.47 0.63
CA ALA A 375 5.73 -6.57 0.46
C ALA A 375 6.49 -7.88 0.28
N MET A 376 6.20 -8.82 1.17
CA MET A 376 6.90 -10.09 1.29
C MET A 376 5.90 -11.23 1.45
N ASP A 377 5.64 -11.97 0.37
CA ASP A 377 4.65 -13.05 0.37
C ASP A 377 5.25 -14.37 0.84
N ALA A 378 4.58 -15.06 1.77
CA ALA A 378 4.95 -16.39 2.26
C ALA A 378 4.26 -17.49 1.44
N ILE A 379 4.76 -18.73 1.54
CA ILE A 379 4.01 -19.89 1.04
C ILE A 379 2.81 -20.14 1.97
N TYR A 380 1.64 -20.39 1.37
CA TYR A 380 0.49 -20.95 2.09
C TYR A 380 0.63 -22.47 2.19
N TYR A 381 0.63 -23.01 3.41
CA TYR A 381 0.77 -24.46 3.65
C TYR A 381 -0.57 -25.10 4.02
N MET A 382 -1.12 -25.92 3.11
CA MET A 382 -2.28 -26.77 3.44
C MET A 382 -1.91 -27.79 4.53
N ASN A 383 -0.77 -28.46 4.38
CA ASN A 383 -0.18 -29.29 5.41
C ASN A 383 0.99 -28.52 6.07
N PRO A 384 0.91 -28.17 7.37
CA PRO A 384 1.99 -27.47 8.06
C PRO A 384 3.35 -28.16 7.95
N LEU A 385 3.42 -29.48 7.81
CA LEU A 385 4.70 -30.19 7.76
C LEU A 385 5.47 -29.95 6.45
N ASP A 386 4.80 -29.52 5.38
CA ASP A 386 5.44 -29.28 4.09
C ASP A 386 6.45 -28.12 4.15
N GLN A 387 6.34 -27.23 5.15
CA GLN A 387 7.28 -26.11 5.32
C GLN A 387 8.71 -26.54 5.64
N TYR A 388 8.91 -27.77 6.15
CA TYR A 388 10.23 -28.33 6.47
C TYR A 388 10.88 -29.02 5.26
N ILE A 389 10.19 -29.07 4.11
CA ILE A 389 10.77 -29.53 2.86
C ILE A 389 11.84 -28.52 2.41
N PHE A 390 12.99 -29.02 1.96
CA PHE A 390 14.16 -28.20 1.63
C PHE A 390 13.84 -27.09 0.63
N GLU A 391 13.08 -27.40 -0.42
CA GLU A 391 12.68 -26.46 -1.47
C GLU A 391 11.81 -25.33 -0.92
N ASN A 392 10.92 -25.64 0.02
CA ASN A 392 10.05 -24.65 0.66
C ASN A 392 10.85 -23.75 1.61
N MET A 393 11.74 -24.31 2.44
CA MET A 393 12.66 -23.51 3.26
C MET A 393 13.56 -22.61 2.40
N ARG A 394 14.11 -23.15 1.30
CA ARG A 394 14.94 -22.41 0.35
C ARG A 394 14.17 -21.27 -0.32
N ARG A 395 12.92 -21.51 -0.71
CA ARG A 395 12.02 -20.49 -1.28
C ARG A 395 11.85 -19.32 -0.31
N GLU A 396 11.52 -19.62 0.94
CA GLU A 396 11.29 -18.60 1.97
C GLU A 396 12.58 -17.83 2.32
N LEU A 397 13.73 -18.51 2.34
CA LEU A 397 15.05 -17.86 2.47
C LEU A 397 15.34 -16.90 1.31
N ILE A 398 15.08 -17.32 0.07
CA ILE A 398 15.27 -16.46 -1.11
C ILE A 398 14.37 -15.23 -1.00
N LYS A 399 13.09 -15.42 -0.68
CA LYS A 399 12.13 -14.31 -0.50
C LYS A 399 12.60 -13.32 0.57
N ALA A 400 12.97 -13.81 1.75
CA ALA A 400 13.48 -12.98 2.85
C ALA A 400 14.74 -12.21 2.44
N PHE A 401 15.69 -12.89 1.81
CA PHE A 401 16.91 -12.26 1.31
C PHE A 401 16.63 -11.18 0.27
N THR A 402 15.74 -11.45 -0.70
CA THR A 402 15.31 -10.46 -1.68
C THR A 402 14.74 -9.22 -1.02
N CYS A 403 13.92 -9.37 0.03
CA CYS A 403 13.27 -8.25 0.73
C CYS A 403 14.23 -7.43 1.61
N PHE A 404 15.20 -8.07 2.27
CA PHE A 404 16.08 -7.39 3.24
C PHE A 404 17.42 -6.96 2.66
N ARG A 405 17.72 -7.36 1.43
CA ARG A 405 18.95 -6.93 0.75
C ARG A 405 18.95 -5.41 0.56
N ILE A 406 19.95 -4.78 1.14
CA ILE A 406 20.24 -3.37 0.90
C ILE A 406 21.22 -3.28 -0.29
N PRO A 407 20.93 -2.46 -1.32
CA PRO A 407 21.89 -2.21 -2.40
C PRO A 407 23.22 -1.70 -1.82
N LYS A 408 24.36 -2.11 -2.42
CA LYS A 408 25.70 -1.68 -1.96
C LYS A 408 25.84 -0.17 -1.80
N SER A 409 25.21 0.60 -2.69
CA SER A 409 25.18 2.08 -2.64
C SER A 409 24.53 2.64 -1.37
N MET A 410 23.67 1.84 -0.71
CA MET A 410 22.95 2.19 0.51
C MET A 410 23.47 1.48 1.77
N GLU A 411 24.58 0.74 1.71
CA GLU A 411 25.17 0.08 2.89
C GLU A 411 25.49 1.07 4.02
N LYS A 412 25.84 2.33 3.70
CA LYS A 412 26.06 3.37 4.70
C LYS A 412 24.80 3.80 5.47
N PHE A 413 23.62 3.41 4.98
CA PHE A 413 22.32 3.68 5.57
C PHE A 413 21.65 2.41 6.09
N MET A 414 22.40 1.36 6.44
CA MET A 414 21.80 0.16 7.02
C MET A 414 20.80 0.55 8.10
N PHE A 415 19.55 0.10 7.94
CA PHE A 415 18.46 0.31 8.88
C PHE A 415 17.90 -1.06 9.29
N GLY A 416 17.33 -1.13 10.47
CA GLY A 416 16.69 -2.35 10.96
C GLY A 416 15.45 -2.72 10.15
N VAL A 417 15.09 -4.00 10.21
CA VAL A 417 13.86 -4.54 9.66
C VAL A 417 12.85 -4.71 10.79
N ALA A 418 11.67 -4.10 10.65
CA ALA A 418 10.53 -4.30 11.51
C ALA A 418 9.63 -5.40 10.93
N THR A 419 9.68 -6.59 11.53
CA THR A 419 8.93 -7.77 11.08
C THR A 419 8.31 -8.51 12.28
N GLY A 420 7.74 -9.70 12.04
CA GLY A 420 7.12 -10.53 13.07
C GLY A 420 6.79 -11.92 12.55
N ASN A 421 5.59 -12.40 12.84
CA ASN A 421 5.13 -13.76 12.50
C ASN A 421 4.71 -13.90 11.02
N TRP A 422 5.61 -13.56 10.11
CA TRP A 422 5.41 -13.61 8.65
C TRP A 422 4.94 -15.00 8.20
N GLY A 423 3.81 -15.06 7.48
CA GLY A 423 3.24 -16.32 6.96
C GLY A 423 2.68 -17.28 8.02
N CYS A 424 2.61 -16.91 9.29
CA CYS A 424 2.26 -17.86 10.37
C CYS A 424 0.78 -17.83 10.79
N GLY A 425 0.02 -16.85 10.30
CA GLY A 425 -1.41 -16.71 10.58
C GLY A 425 -2.24 -17.49 9.58
N ALA A 426 -2.90 -16.77 8.67
CA ALA A 426 -3.71 -17.36 7.61
C ALA A 426 -2.94 -18.35 6.70
N PHE A 427 -1.61 -18.28 6.68
CA PHE A 427 -0.74 -19.08 5.80
C PHE A 427 -0.13 -20.32 6.48
N ASN A 428 -0.45 -20.55 7.76
CA ASN A 428 -0.17 -21.79 8.47
C ASN A 428 1.32 -22.15 8.63
N GLY A 429 2.21 -21.16 8.53
CA GLY A 429 3.64 -21.31 8.81
C GLY A 429 3.95 -21.41 10.31
N ASP A 430 5.06 -22.09 10.62
CA ASP A 430 5.62 -22.19 11.97
C ASP A 430 6.42 -20.92 12.32
N LYS A 431 6.12 -20.35 13.48
CA LYS A 431 6.72 -19.08 13.93
C LYS A 431 8.21 -19.21 14.22
N GLN A 432 8.66 -20.35 14.73
CA GLN A 432 10.06 -20.55 15.10
C GLN A 432 10.91 -20.75 13.84
N LEU A 433 10.45 -21.59 12.90
CA LEU A 433 11.12 -21.78 11.62
C LEU A 433 11.20 -20.47 10.84
N LYS A 434 10.09 -19.73 10.72
CA LYS A 434 10.07 -18.42 10.06
C LYS A 434 11.02 -17.44 10.75
N GLY A 435 11.03 -17.44 12.09
CA GLY A 435 11.98 -16.70 12.92
C GLY A 435 13.44 -16.91 12.56
N ILE A 436 13.81 -18.16 12.29
CA ILE A 436 15.17 -18.53 11.88
C ILE A 436 15.43 -18.17 10.42
N ILE A 437 14.44 -18.30 9.54
CA ILE A 437 14.59 -18.02 8.09
C ILE A 437 14.93 -16.57 7.78
N TYR A 438 14.36 -15.61 8.51
CA TYR A 438 14.65 -14.18 8.27
C TYR A 438 15.84 -13.63 9.07
N GLN A 439 16.55 -14.50 9.81
CA GLN A 439 17.83 -14.18 10.48
C GLN A 439 18.99 -14.65 9.60
#